data_AF-A0AA36IFC5-F1
#
_entry.id   AF-A0AA36IFC5-F1
#
_cell.length_a   1.000
_cell.length_b   1.000
_cell.length_c   1.000
_cell.angle_alpha   90.00
_cell.angle_beta   90.00
_cell.angle_gamma   90.00
#
_symmetry.space_group_name_H-M   'P 1'
#
loop_
_entity.id
_entity.type
_entity.pdbx_description
1 polymer ?
#
loop_
_entity_poly.entity_id
_entity_poly.type
_entity_poly.pdbx_seq_one_letter_code
_entity_poly.pdbx_strand_id
1 'polypeptide(L)'
;RLLTPELWRSQANVPGLIRLLRAYFTKHAGFAELLRTHMQAILERFQFVLMNRKTEVAALDLLNAMYQYLPIDFYQQFLKTLMTVLLTRLQSSKSPKFKRDFVVSCSLCIHKNQAVIALFSEIQAGLLSNLLQNVWPPVLKMPLRTDERKVCVMALVKLFAIEELRQNQQLVGACSLGLIHLLGLASNSKPKLNGDEGSDEEPLENGAGQEYEVSFSKLQNTDLPGAAAGLAPDVPNLHTAAKALKPTLGPAVLQLASTTAELQPLAIFLQ
;
A
#
# COMPACT_ATOMS: atom_id res chain seq x y z
N ARG A 1 -22.64 8.27 -15.15
CA ARG A 1 -22.33 7.45 -16.34
C ARG A 1 -20.99 6.71 -16.19
N LEU A 2 -19.90 7.34 -15.73
CA LEU A 2 -18.58 6.66 -15.58
C LEU A 2 -18.58 5.44 -14.63
N LEU A 3 -19.51 5.40 -13.69
CA LEU A 3 -19.62 4.35 -12.68
C LEU A 3 -20.65 3.28 -13.06
N THR A 4 -21.15 3.23 -14.30
CA THR A 4 -22.08 2.16 -14.69
C THR A 4 -21.32 0.84 -14.82
N PRO A 5 -21.89 -0.30 -14.36
CA PRO A 5 -21.18 -1.58 -14.36
C PRO A 5 -20.62 -2.00 -15.71
N GLU A 6 -21.34 -1.70 -16.80
CA GLU A 6 -21.03 -2.14 -18.16
C GLU A 6 -19.67 -1.62 -18.63
N LEU A 7 -19.30 -0.39 -18.24
CA LEU A 7 -18.01 0.19 -18.61
C LEU A 7 -16.82 -0.52 -17.96
N TRP A 8 -17.04 -1.11 -16.77
CA TRP A 8 -16.00 -1.75 -15.97
C TRP A 8 -15.85 -3.25 -16.27
N ARG A 9 -16.80 -3.85 -17.01
CA ARG A 9 -16.72 -5.27 -17.42
C ARG A 9 -15.58 -5.55 -18.39
N SER A 10 -15.25 -4.59 -19.26
CA SER A 10 -14.11 -4.69 -20.18
C SER A 10 -12.83 -4.27 -19.46
N GLN A 11 -11.85 -5.18 -19.29
CA GLN A 11 -10.62 -4.85 -18.58
C GLN A 11 -9.79 -3.80 -19.33
N ALA A 12 -9.94 -3.71 -20.66
CA ALA A 12 -9.35 -2.69 -21.51
C ALA A 12 -9.71 -1.26 -21.08
N ASN A 13 -10.92 -1.08 -20.56
CA ASN A 13 -11.42 0.23 -20.12
C ASN A 13 -10.89 0.62 -18.74
N VAL A 14 -10.58 -0.36 -17.89
CA VAL A 14 -10.26 -0.17 -16.47
C VAL A 14 -9.11 0.82 -16.25
N PRO A 15 -7.95 0.72 -16.94
CA PRO A 15 -6.88 1.71 -16.80
C PRO A 15 -7.31 3.14 -17.16
N GLY A 16 -8.12 3.30 -18.21
CA GLY A 16 -8.63 4.60 -18.64
C GLY A 16 -9.60 5.22 -17.63
N LEU A 17 -10.51 4.41 -17.10
CA LEU A 17 -11.49 4.82 -16.08
C LEU A 17 -10.78 5.25 -14.78
N ILE A 18 -9.76 4.52 -14.35
CA ILE A 18 -8.99 4.86 -13.15
C ILE A 18 -8.18 6.13 -13.35
N ARG A 19 -7.55 6.32 -14.53
CA ARG A 19 -6.86 7.59 -14.87
C ARG A 19 -7.83 8.76 -14.80
N LEU A 20 -9.06 8.60 -15.28
CA LEU A 20 -10.08 9.64 -15.21
C LEU A 20 -10.51 9.92 -13.76
N LEU A 21 -10.81 8.89 -12.96
CA LEU A 21 -11.15 9.06 -11.54
C LEU A 21 -10.03 9.76 -10.76
N ARG A 22 -8.77 9.40 -11.03
CA ARG A 22 -7.61 10.09 -10.45
C ARG A 22 -7.61 11.57 -10.80
N ALA A 23 -7.95 11.95 -12.03
CA ALA A 23 -8.08 13.35 -12.42
C ALA A 23 -9.15 14.07 -11.58
N TYR A 24 -10.32 13.46 -11.39
CA TYR A 24 -11.34 13.99 -10.47
C TYR A 24 -10.82 14.15 -9.03
N PHE A 25 -10.08 13.16 -8.52
CA PHE A 25 -9.54 13.22 -7.15
C PHE A 25 -8.51 14.35 -6.98
N THR A 26 -7.62 14.55 -7.96
CA THR A 26 -6.68 15.69 -7.94
C THR A 26 -7.37 17.05 -7.97
N LYS A 27 -8.63 17.11 -8.44
CA LYS A 27 -9.46 18.31 -8.50
C LYS A 27 -10.63 18.24 -7.52
N HIS A 28 -10.53 17.45 -6.45
CA HIS A 28 -11.65 17.15 -5.55
C HIS A 28 -12.37 18.38 -5.00
N ALA A 29 -11.67 19.49 -4.77
CA ALA A 29 -12.29 20.73 -4.29
C ALA A 29 -13.42 21.22 -5.22
N GLY A 30 -13.26 21.10 -6.54
CA GLY A 30 -14.28 21.47 -7.53
C GLY A 30 -15.36 20.41 -7.76
N PHE A 31 -15.17 19.19 -7.24
CA PHE A 31 -16.07 18.05 -7.42
C PHE A 31 -16.52 17.45 -6.08
N ALA A 32 -16.43 18.22 -4.99
CA ALA A 32 -16.57 17.70 -3.64
C ALA A 32 -17.92 17.01 -3.41
N GLU A 33 -19.01 17.68 -3.79
CA GLU A 33 -20.36 17.13 -3.67
C GLU A 33 -20.52 15.86 -4.51
N LEU A 34 -20.17 15.93 -5.80
CA LEU A 34 -20.24 14.79 -6.72
C LEU A 34 -19.47 13.57 -6.22
N LEU A 35 -18.26 13.77 -5.70
CA LEU A 35 -17.41 12.70 -5.17
C LEU A 35 -18.00 12.09 -3.90
N ARG A 36 -18.57 12.89 -3.00
CA ARG A 36 -19.25 12.39 -1.80
C ARG A 36 -20.50 11.60 -2.16
N THR A 37 -21.36 12.15 -3.02
CA THR A 37 -22.60 11.49 -3.48
C THR A 37 -22.32 10.13 -4.12
N HIS A 38 -21.21 9.99 -4.85
CA HIS A 38 -20.88 8.78 -5.59
C HIS A 38 -19.77 7.93 -4.97
N MET A 39 -19.32 8.23 -3.74
CA MET A 39 -18.20 7.50 -3.12
C MET A 39 -18.48 6.01 -3.00
N GLN A 40 -19.67 5.64 -2.56
CA GLN A 40 -20.06 4.23 -2.46
C GLN A 40 -19.94 3.52 -3.81
N ALA A 41 -20.46 4.12 -4.88
CA ALA A 41 -20.39 3.54 -6.22
C ALA A 41 -18.93 3.44 -6.72
N ILE A 42 -18.06 4.39 -6.39
CA ILE A 42 -16.62 4.29 -6.69
C ILE A 42 -15.99 3.09 -5.98
N LEU A 43 -16.33 2.88 -4.69
CA LEU A 43 -15.82 1.77 -3.90
C LEU A 43 -16.34 0.41 -4.36
N GLU A 44 -17.60 0.35 -4.81
CA GLU A 44 -18.17 -0.85 -5.44
C GLU A 44 -17.43 -1.19 -6.74
N ARG A 45 -17.04 -0.19 -7.54
CA ARG A 45 -16.20 -0.41 -8.73
C ARG A 45 -14.80 -0.85 -8.37
N PHE A 46 -14.20 -0.25 -7.35
CA PHE A 46 -12.92 -0.71 -6.78
C PHE A 46 -12.99 -2.19 -6.40
N GLN A 47 -14.00 -2.60 -5.63
CA GLN A 47 -14.16 -3.99 -5.20
C GLN A 47 -14.35 -4.93 -6.40
N PHE A 48 -15.16 -4.53 -7.38
CA PHE A 48 -15.37 -5.31 -8.60
C PHE A 48 -14.06 -5.61 -9.35
N VAL A 49 -13.21 -4.60 -9.57
CA VAL A 49 -11.92 -4.82 -10.26
C VAL A 49 -10.85 -5.46 -9.38
N LEU A 50 -10.95 -5.34 -8.04
CA LEU A 50 -10.05 -5.99 -7.10
C LEU A 50 -10.19 -7.52 -7.12
N MET A 51 -11.40 -8.03 -7.36
CA MET A 51 -11.69 -9.47 -7.36
C MET A 51 -11.12 -10.21 -8.59
N ASN A 52 -10.71 -9.49 -9.63
CA ASN A 52 -10.07 -10.06 -10.80
C ASN A 52 -8.55 -9.82 -10.78
N ARG A 53 -7.76 -10.90 -10.85
CA ARG A 53 -6.29 -10.87 -10.82
C ARG A 53 -5.68 -10.01 -11.95
N LYS A 54 -6.30 -9.94 -13.13
CA LYS A 54 -5.80 -9.11 -14.23
C LYS A 54 -5.95 -7.61 -13.96
N THR A 55 -6.95 -7.22 -13.17
CA THR A 55 -7.27 -5.82 -12.87
C THR A 55 -6.93 -5.41 -11.43
N GLU A 56 -6.49 -6.34 -10.57
CA GLU A 56 -6.23 -6.08 -9.14
C GLU A 56 -5.20 -4.97 -8.91
N VAL A 57 -4.21 -4.88 -9.78
CA VAL A 57 -3.17 -3.83 -9.74
C VAL A 57 -3.79 -2.46 -9.97
N ALA A 58 -4.67 -2.37 -10.97
CA ALA A 58 -5.37 -1.14 -11.29
C ALA A 58 -6.33 -0.75 -10.14
N ALA A 59 -6.97 -1.73 -9.50
CA ALA A 59 -7.77 -1.48 -8.30
C ALA A 59 -6.95 -0.81 -7.19
N LEU A 60 -5.74 -1.31 -6.91
CA LEU A 60 -4.86 -0.70 -5.91
C LEU A 60 -4.30 0.66 -6.36
N ASP A 61 -4.12 0.91 -7.66
CA ASP A 61 -3.81 2.26 -8.16
C ASP A 61 -4.95 3.25 -7.88
N LEU A 62 -6.21 2.83 -8.04
CA LEU A 62 -7.39 3.64 -7.70
C LEU A 62 -7.43 3.94 -6.20
N LEU A 63 -7.20 2.93 -5.37
CA LEU A 63 -7.14 3.06 -3.91
C LEU A 63 -6.05 4.04 -3.47
N ASN A 64 -4.85 3.91 -4.02
CA ASN A 64 -3.72 4.79 -3.71
C ASN A 64 -3.99 6.23 -4.15
N ALA A 65 -4.62 6.42 -5.31
CA ALA A 65 -5.06 7.75 -5.74
C ALA A 65 -6.10 8.36 -4.78
N MET A 66 -7.03 7.55 -4.28
CA MET A 66 -8.01 7.99 -3.29
C MET A 66 -7.32 8.47 -2.00
N TYR A 67 -6.44 7.64 -1.42
CA TYR A 67 -5.69 8.01 -0.21
C TYR A 67 -4.77 9.21 -0.41
N GLN A 68 -4.21 9.37 -1.60
CA GLN A 68 -3.27 10.44 -1.88
C GLN A 68 -3.94 11.81 -2.05
N TYR A 69 -5.11 11.85 -2.70
CA TYR A 69 -5.69 13.11 -3.17
C TYR A 69 -7.00 13.49 -2.47
N LEU A 70 -7.75 12.53 -1.93
CA LEU A 70 -9.03 12.85 -1.29
C LEU A 70 -8.85 13.16 0.21
N PRO A 71 -9.55 14.18 0.72
CA PRO A 71 -9.75 14.35 2.15
C PRO A 71 -10.39 13.11 2.79
N ILE A 72 -9.95 12.75 4.00
CA ILE A 72 -10.42 11.54 4.68
C ILE A 72 -11.95 11.55 4.90
N ASP A 73 -12.55 12.71 5.14
CA ASP A 73 -14.00 12.86 5.40
C ASP A 73 -14.86 12.36 4.23
N PHE A 74 -14.32 12.30 3.01
CA PHE A 74 -15.05 11.80 1.85
C PHE A 74 -15.32 10.29 1.94
N TYR A 75 -14.44 9.54 2.61
CA TYR A 75 -14.49 8.08 2.62
C TYR A 75 -14.31 7.44 4.00
N GLN A 76 -14.22 8.24 5.07
CA GLN A 76 -13.98 7.78 6.44
C GLN A 76 -14.98 6.70 6.88
N GLN A 77 -16.26 6.90 6.58
CA GLN A 77 -17.33 5.94 6.95
C GLN A 77 -17.18 4.58 6.27
N PHE A 78 -16.45 4.50 5.15
CA PHE A 78 -16.23 3.26 4.41
C PHE A 78 -14.89 2.60 4.74
N LEU A 79 -14.03 3.25 5.53
CA LEU A 79 -12.65 2.82 5.73
C LEU A 79 -12.54 1.43 6.38
N LYS A 80 -13.43 1.12 7.33
CA LYS A 80 -13.52 -0.21 7.94
C LYS A 80 -13.86 -1.27 6.90
N THR A 81 -14.92 -1.06 6.13
CA THR A 81 -15.35 -1.98 5.06
C THR A 81 -14.27 -2.17 4.02
N LEU A 82 -13.64 -1.08 3.59
CA LEU A 82 -12.55 -1.08 2.62
C LEU A 82 -11.35 -1.91 3.11
N MET A 83 -10.95 -1.73 4.36
CA MET A 83 -9.87 -2.51 4.97
C MET A 83 -10.24 -3.99 5.10
N THR A 84 -11.47 -4.31 5.51
CA THR A 84 -11.97 -5.69 5.55
C THR A 84 -11.92 -6.35 4.17
N VAL A 85 -12.38 -5.67 3.11
CA VAL A 85 -12.32 -6.19 1.73
C VAL A 85 -10.88 -6.51 1.30
N LEU A 86 -9.93 -5.61 1.61
CA LEU A 86 -8.52 -5.83 1.32
C LEU A 86 -7.93 -7.02 2.09
N LEU A 87 -8.29 -7.17 3.37
CA LEU A 87 -7.84 -8.27 4.22
C LEU A 87 -8.42 -9.62 3.75
N THR A 88 -9.70 -9.67 3.37
CA THR A 88 -10.31 -10.86 2.78
C THR A 88 -9.62 -11.24 1.46
N ARG A 89 -9.28 -10.25 0.63
CA ARG A 89 -8.50 -10.49 -0.59
C ARG A 89 -7.08 -10.97 -0.28
N LEU A 90 -6.43 -10.43 0.76
CA LEU A 90 -5.10 -10.87 1.20
C LEU A 90 -5.09 -12.33 1.63
N GLN A 91 -6.10 -12.75 2.40
CA GLN A 91 -6.22 -14.13 2.87
C GLN A 91 -6.43 -15.14 1.74
N SER A 92 -7.20 -14.75 0.71
CA SER A 92 -7.48 -15.62 -0.45
C SER A 92 -6.42 -15.55 -1.55
N SER A 93 -5.61 -14.48 -1.60
CA SER A 93 -4.66 -14.25 -2.70
C SER A 93 -3.32 -14.94 -2.48
N LYS A 94 -2.91 -15.75 -3.47
CA LYS A 94 -1.55 -16.30 -3.55
C LYS A 94 -0.57 -15.36 -4.26
N SER A 95 -1.05 -14.28 -4.89
CA SER A 95 -0.26 -13.33 -5.69
C SER A 95 0.76 -12.58 -4.81
N PRO A 96 2.08 -12.79 -5.01
CA PRO A 96 3.11 -12.01 -4.30
C PRO A 96 3.01 -10.52 -4.61
N LYS A 97 2.59 -10.20 -5.85
CA LYS A 97 2.34 -8.83 -6.30
C LYS A 97 1.20 -8.17 -5.51
N PHE A 98 0.10 -8.89 -5.29
CA PHE A 98 -0.99 -8.39 -4.47
C PHE A 98 -0.53 -8.10 -3.03
N LYS A 99 0.20 -9.04 -2.40
CA LYS A 99 0.74 -8.84 -1.05
C LYS A 99 1.62 -7.59 -0.98
N ARG A 100 2.48 -7.41 -1.98
CA ARG A 100 3.33 -6.22 -2.11
C ARG A 100 2.49 -4.95 -2.17
N ASP A 101 1.55 -4.88 -3.11
CA ASP A 101 0.75 -3.69 -3.37
C ASP A 101 -0.21 -3.39 -2.19
N PHE A 102 -0.71 -4.43 -1.50
CA PHE A 102 -1.48 -4.31 -0.25
C PHE A 102 -0.67 -3.61 0.85
N VAL A 103 0.53 -4.09 1.15
CA VAL A 103 1.42 -3.50 2.17
C VAL A 103 1.76 -2.05 1.83
N VAL A 104 2.05 -1.76 0.56
CA VAL A 104 2.31 -0.38 0.10
C VAL A 104 1.08 0.50 0.29
N SER A 105 -0.12 0.02 -0.07
CA SER A 105 -1.36 0.78 0.03
C SER A 105 -1.75 1.05 1.50
N CYS A 106 -1.60 0.06 2.38
CA CYS A 106 -1.78 0.24 3.82
C CYS A 106 -0.74 1.20 4.40
N SER A 107 0.52 1.13 3.95
CA SER A 107 1.57 2.06 4.38
C SER A 107 1.29 3.50 3.96
N LEU A 108 0.81 3.70 2.73
CA LEU A 108 0.34 5.02 2.27
C LEU A 108 -0.84 5.51 3.12
N CYS A 109 -1.81 4.64 3.41
CA CYS A 109 -2.98 5.00 4.22
C CYS A 109 -2.56 5.45 5.64
N ILE A 110 -1.66 4.72 6.30
CA ILE A 110 -1.10 5.10 7.61
C ILE A 110 -0.31 6.42 7.52
N HIS A 111 0.50 6.58 6.46
CA HIS A 111 1.24 7.82 6.22
C HIS A 111 0.32 9.03 6.01
N LYS A 112 -0.83 8.86 5.35
CA LYS A 112 -1.79 9.96 5.16
C LYS A 112 -2.69 10.18 6.37
N ASN A 113 -3.06 9.11 7.09
CA ASN A 113 -3.90 9.19 8.27
C ASN A 113 -3.46 8.17 9.33
N GLN A 114 -2.86 8.65 10.42
CA GLN A 114 -2.40 7.79 11.51
C GLN A 114 -3.55 7.12 12.29
N ALA A 115 -4.76 7.69 12.27
CA ALA A 115 -5.92 7.11 12.96
C ALA A 115 -6.31 5.73 12.39
N VAL A 116 -5.90 5.43 11.15
CA VAL A 116 -6.09 4.11 10.52
C VAL A 116 -5.41 3.00 11.32
N ILE A 117 -4.40 3.30 12.13
CA ILE A 117 -3.73 2.25 12.91
C ILE A 117 -4.68 1.62 13.94
N ALA A 118 -5.53 2.43 14.59
CA ALA A 118 -6.54 1.93 15.54
C ALA A 118 -7.60 1.05 14.86
N LEU A 119 -7.89 1.32 13.58
CA LEU A 119 -8.86 0.54 12.80
C LEU A 119 -8.48 -0.95 12.70
N PHE A 120 -7.18 -1.28 12.65
CA PHE A 120 -6.78 -2.69 12.61
C PHE A 120 -7.24 -3.43 13.87
N SER A 121 -7.10 -2.80 15.05
CA SER A 121 -7.58 -3.36 16.32
C SER A 121 -9.10 -3.42 16.40
N GLU A 122 -9.82 -2.45 15.81
CA GLU A 122 -11.29 -2.46 15.72
C GLU A 122 -11.86 -3.53 14.78
N ILE A 123 -11.08 -3.97 13.79
CA ILE A 123 -11.44 -5.08 12.91
C ILE A 123 -11.22 -6.39 13.65
N GLN A 124 -10.03 -6.57 14.23
CA GLN A 124 -9.70 -7.75 15.01
C GLN A 124 -8.49 -7.48 15.93
N ALA A 125 -8.61 -7.84 17.20
CA ALA A 125 -7.50 -7.74 18.15
C ALA A 125 -6.28 -8.55 17.67
N GLY A 126 -5.08 -7.95 17.76
CA GLY A 126 -3.83 -8.57 17.32
C GLY A 126 -3.62 -8.64 15.80
N LEU A 127 -4.56 -8.14 14.99
CA LEU A 127 -4.45 -8.15 13.52
C LEU A 127 -3.21 -7.39 13.04
N LEU A 128 -3.00 -6.17 13.54
CA LEU A 128 -1.83 -5.38 13.16
C LEU A 128 -0.52 -6.10 13.49
N SER A 129 -0.43 -6.68 14.69
CA SER A 129 0.74 -7.45 15.12
C SER A 129 0.99 -8.65 14.18
N ASN A 130 -0.06 -9.39 13.81
CA ASN A 130 0.07 -10.50 12.87
C ASN A 130 0.55 -10.04 11.49
N LEU A 131 0.03 -8.92 10.97
CA LEU A 131 0.44 -8.34 9.70
C LEU A 131 1.91 -7.87 9.74
N LEU A 132 2.32 -7.19 10.82
CA LEU A 132 3.69 -6.70 11.00
C LEU A 132 4.72 -7.81 11.23
N GLN A 133 4.28 -8.97 11.72
CA GLN A 133 5.14 -10.14 11.91
C GLN A 133 5.27 -10.97 10.64
N ASN A 134 4.15 -11.21 9.94
CA ASN A 134 4.08 -12.26 8.91
C ASN A 134 3.91 -11.72 7.48
N VAL A 135 3.37 -10.51 7.31
CA VAL A 135 3.01 -9.98 5.97
C VAL A 135 3.93 -8.84 5.54
N TRP A 136 4.18 -7.86 6.42
CA TRP A 136 5.06 -6.71 6.11
C TRP A 136 6.50 -7.16 5.84
N PRO A 137 7.17 -7.90 6.74
CA PRO A 137 8.62 -8.11 6.61
C PRO A 137 9.03 -8.78 5.30
N PRO A 138 8.35 -9.83 4.80
CA PRO A 138 8.66 -10.39 3.48
C PRO A 138 8.53 -9.36 2.35
N VAL A 139 7.50 -8.50 2.40
CA VAL A 139 7.29 -7.47 1.39
C VAL A 139 8.33 -6.35 1.46
N LEU A 140 8.73 -5.92 2.65
CA LEU A 140 9.72 -4.85 2.82
C LEU A 140 11.12 -5.24 2.28
N LYS A 141 11.36 -6.54 2.07
CA LYS A 141 12.55 -7.10 1.43
C LYS A 141 12.45 -7.21 -0.09
N MET A 142 11.26 -7.05 -0.67
CA MET A 142 11.03 -7.09 -2.11
C MET A 142 11.58 -5.83 -2.81
N PRO A 143 11.85 -5.88 -4.13
CA PRO A 143 12.17 -4.68 -4.89
C PRO A 143 10.97 -3.72 -4.92
N LEU A 144 11.13 -2.57 -4.28
CA LEU A 144 10.16 -1.48 -4.23
C LEU A 144 10.72 -0.24 -4.92
N ARG A 145 9.84 0.52 -5.59
CA ARG A 145 10.19 1.84 -6.12
C ARG A 145 10.53 2.80 -4.99
N THR A 146 11.25 3.87 -5.31
CA THR A 146 11.70 4.85 -4.30
C THR A 146 10.54 5.53 -3.56
N ASP A 147 9.45 5.83 -4.24
CA ASP A 147 8.24 6.40 -3.65
C ASP A 147 7.50 5.40 -2.73
N GLU A 148 7.44 4.13 -3.12
CA GLU A 148 6.91 3.04 -2.30
C GLU A 148 7.74 2.84 -1.02
N ARG A 149 9.07 2.86 -1.14
CA ARG A 149 9.97 2.79 0.03
C ARG A 149 9.73 3.94 0.99
N LYS A 150 9.52 5.17 0.49
CA LYS A 150 9.21 6.34 1.32
C LYS A 150 7.93 6.14 2.12
N VAL A 151 6.83 5.69 1.51
CA VAL A 151 5.58 5.47 2.27
C VAL A 151 5.72 4.35 3.28
N CYS A 152 6.44 3.26 2.96
CA CYS A 152 6.70 2.17 3.91
C CYS A 152 7.52 2.65 5.12
N VAL A 153 8.59 3.44 4.90
CA VAL A 153 9.37 4.02 6.00
C VAL A 153 8.53 4.96 6.85
N MET A 154 7.73 5.85 6.24
CA MET A 154 6.88 6.76 7.00
C MET A 154 5.78 6.05 7.78
N ALA A 155 5.22 4.97 7.24
CA ALA A 155 4.30 4.11 7.98
C ALA A 155 4.96 3.51 9.21
N LEU A 156 6.18 2.98 9.06
CA LEU A 156 6.95 2.45 10.19
C LEU A 156 7.29 3.52 11.23
N VAL A 157 7.66 4.74 10.81
CA VAL A 157 7.85 5.90 11.72
C VAL A 157 6.61 6.11 12.60
N LYS A 158 5.42 6.10 12.01
CA LYS A 158 4.16 6.28 12.73
C LYS A 158 3.78 5.08 13.58
N LEU A 159 4.09 3.86 13.12
CA LEU A 159 3.84 2.62 13.86
C LEU A 159 4.72 2.53 15.10
N PHE A 160 6.01 2.89 15.01
CA PHE A 160 6.93 2.92 16.15
C PHE A 160 6.63 4.05 17.16
N ALA A 161 5.74 4.97 16.82
CA ALA A 161 5.19 5.93 17.79
C ALA A 161 4.22 5.26 18.78
N ILE A 162 3.70 4.07 18.47
CA ILE A 162 2.76 3.32 19.32
C ILE A 162 3.52 2.47 20.33
N GLU A 163 3.09 2.54 21.58
CA GLU A 163 3.74 1.83 22.69
C GLU A 163 3.64 0.31 22.56
N GLU A 164 2.47 -0.22 22.18
CA GLU A 164 2.26 -1.66 21.99
C GLU A 164 3.30 -2.29 21.04
N LEU A 165 3.69 -1.55 20.00
CA LEU A 165 4.71 -2.02 19.06
C LEU A 165 6.11 -1.96 19.67
N ARG A 166 6.44 -0.90 20.41
CA ARG A 166 7.77 -0.72 21.03
C ARG A 166 8.05 -1.75 22.13
N GLN A 167 7.03 -2.17 22.86
CA GLN A 167 7.17 -3.16 23.93
C GLN A 167 7.37 -4.58 23.39
N ASN A 168 6.97 -4.86 22.14
CA ASN A 168 7.13 -6.17 21.53
C ASN A 168 8.47 -6.30 20.78
N GLN A 169 9.49 -6.84 21.45
CA GLN A 169 10.83 -7.01 20.89
C GLN A 169 10.86 -7.80 19.57
N GLN A 170 9.97 -8.78 19.40
CA GLN A 170 9.91 -9.57 18.18
C GLN A 170 9.44 -8.72 16.99
N LEU A 171 8.41 -7.90 17.18
CA LEU A 171 7.92 -7.00 16.15
C LEU A 171 8.94 -5.89 15.85
N VAL A 172 9.58 -5.34 16.89
CA VAL A 172 10.66 -4.37 16.73
C VAL A 172 11.78 -4.94 15.87
N GLY A 173 12.25 -6.17 16.16
CA GLY A 173 13.26 -6.84 15.37
C GLY A 173 12.84 -7.07 13.92
N ALA A 174 11.65 -7.63 13.69
CA ALA A 174 11.13 -7.93 12.35
C ALA A 174 10.99 -6.66 11.48
N CYS A 175 10.42 -5.59 12.04
CA CYS A 175 10.28 -4.31 11.36
C CYS A 175 11.63 -3.61 11.13
N SER A 176 12.57 -3.75 12.07
CA SER A 176 13.93 -3.21 11.94
C SER A 176 14.71 -3.87 10.81
N LEU A 177 14.60 -5.19 10.64
CA LEU A 177 15.16 -5.88 9.48
C LEU A 177 14.55 -5.36 8.18
N GLY A 178 13.22 -5.15 8.15
CA GLY A 178 12.55 -4.52 7.01
C GLY A 178 13.12 -3.13 6.68
N LEU A 179 13.35 -2.29 7.69
CA LEU A 179 13.95 -0.96 7.53
C LEU A 179 15.34 -1.01 6.91
N ILE A 180 16.19 -1.96 7.29
CA ILE A 180 17.52 -2.14 6.70
C ILE A 180 17.43 -2.34 5.19
N HIS A 181 16.49 -3.19 4.73
CA HIS A 181 16.29 -3.44 3.31
C HIS A 181 15.70 -2.23 2.59
N LEU A 182 14.69 -1.56 3.18
CA LEU A 182 14.11 -0.34 2.60
C LEU A 182 15.15 0.76 2.41
N LEU A 183 16.07 0.91 3.36
CA LEU A 183 17.13 1.92 3.35
C LEU A 183 18.36 1.48 2.53
N GLY A 184 18.45 0.22 2.13
CA GLY A 184 19.63 -0.31 1.43
C GLY A 184 20.89 -0.34 2.32
N LEU A 185 20.71 -0.51 3.64
CA LEU A 185 21.81 -0.61 4.61
C LEU A 185 22.41 -2.01 4.68
N ALA A 186 21.77 -3.01 4.07
CA ALA A 186 22.30 -4.36 4.00
C ALA A 186 23.56 -4.41 3.12
N SER A 187 24.58 -5.13 3.56
CA SER A 187 25.75 -5.41 2.73
C SER A 187 25.29 -6.19 1.49
N ASN A 188 25.57 -5.67 0.29
CA ASN A 188 24.98 -6.12 -0.98
C ASN A 188 25.05 -7.64 -1.20
N SER A 189 23.98 -8.38 -0.87
CA SER A 189 23.68 -9.65 -1.52
C SER A 189 22.58 -9.38 -2.55
N LYS A 190 22.90 -9.56 -3.83
CA LYS A 190 21.93 -9.40 -4.92
C LYS A 190 20.76 -10.37 -4.66
N PRO A 191 19.51 -9.92 -4.61
CA PRO A 191 18.38 -10.83 -4.55
C PRO A 191 18.30 -11.62 -5.86
N LYS A 192 18.26 -12.95 -5.78
CA LYS A 192 17.92 -13.82 -6.91
C LYS A 192 16.46 -13.54 -7.28
N LEU A 193 16.24 -13.03 -8.48
CA LEU A 193 14.90 -12.93 -9.06
C LEU A 193 14.41 -14.34 -9.38
N ASN A 194 13.52 -14.89 -8.55
CA ASN A 194 12.67 -15.98 -8.99
C ASN A 194 11.49 -15.35 -9.73
N GLY A 195 11.52 -15.43 -11.05
CA GLY A 195 10.35 -15.21 -11.88
C GLY A 195 9.39 -16.37 -11.67
N ASP A 196 8.29 -16.12 -10.98
CA ASP A 196 7.17 -17.04 -10.92
C ASP A 196 6.19 -16.61 -12.01
N GLU A 197 6.22 -17.35 -13.12
CA GLU A 197 5.26 -17.26 -14.21
C GLU A 197 3.90 -17.77 -13.74
N GLY A 198 2.84 -17.25 -14.38
CA GLY A 198 1.48 -17.28 -13.88
C GLY A 198 0.94 -18.68 -13.56
N SER A 199 0.43 -18.83 -12.34
CA SER A 199 -0.54 -19.86 -12.03
C SER A 199 -1.92 -19.45 -12.57
N ASP A 200 -2.49 -20.24 -13.47
CA ASP A 200 -3.89 -20.10 -13.88
C ASP A 200 -4.79 -20.48 -12.71
N GLU A 201 -5.30 -19.48 -11.99
CA GLU A 201 -6.44 -19.62 -11.09
C GLU A 201 -7.67 -19.10 -11.82
N GLU A 202 -8.72 -19.93 -11.88
CA GLU A 202 -9.97 -19.56 -12.54
C GLU A 202 -10.58 -18.30 -11.88
N PRO A 203 -11.17 -17.38 -12.68
CA PRO A 203 -11.83 -16.21 -12.15
C PRO A 203 -12.96 -16.61 -11.19
N LEU A 204 -13.03 -15.98 -10.01
CA LEU A 204 -14.23 -16.02 -9.17
C LEU A 204 -15.43 -15.52 -10.00
N GLU A 205 -16.58 -16.15 -9.82
CA GLU A 205 -17.78 -16.19 -10.69
C GLU A 205 -18.45 -14.84 -11.02
N ASN A 206 -17.85 -13.69 -10.73
CA ASN A 206 -18.36 -12.34 -11.02
C ASN A 206 -17.26 -11.32 -11.41
N GLY A 207 -16.08 -11.75 -11.88
CA GLY A 207 -14.98 -10.86 -12.28
C GLY A 207 -15.00 -10.41 -13.76
N ALA A 208 -14.47 -9.22 -14.05
CA ALA A 208 -14.27 -8.74 -15.44
C ALA A 208 -13.45 -9.75 -16.28
N GLY A 209 -13.76 -9.97 -17.57
CA GLY A 209 -12.91 -10.73 -18.50
C GLY A 209 -13.38 -12.11 -18.98
N GLN A 210 -14.68 -12.32 -19.20
CA GLN A 210 -15.20 -13.55 -19.80
C GLN A 210 -15.45 -13.47 -21.33
N GLU A 211 -15.05 -12.38 -22.01
CA GLU A 211 -15.29 -12.19 -23.46
C GLU A 211 -14.04 -11.66 -24.20
N TYR A 212 -14.04 -11.77 -25.54
CA TYR A 212 -12.98 -11.34 -26.45
C TYR A 212 -12.47 -9.93 -26.12
N GLU A 213 -11.17 -9.79 -25.84
CA GLU A 213 -10.63 -8.63 -25.13
C GLU A 213 -9.65 -7.82 -25.98
N VAL A 214 -9.89 -6.51 -26.08
CA VAL A 214 -9.02 -5.55 -26.79
C VAL A 214 -7.97 -5.00 -25.81
N SER A 215 -6.75 -4.71 -26.27
CA SER A 215 -5.68 -4.18 -25.41
C SER A 215 -5.79 -2.67 -25.19
N PHE A 216 -5.54 -2.20 -23.96
CA PHE A 216 -5.45 -0.77 -23.65
C PHE A 216 -4.20 -0.13 -24.27
N SER A 217 -4.37 0.99 -24.98
CA SER A 217 -3.27 1.78 -25.55
C SER A 217 -3.12 3.12 -24.81
N LYS A 218 -2.03 3.29 -24.07
CA LYS A 218 -1.74 4.54 -23.34
C LYS A 218 -1.29 5.64 -24.30
N LEU A 219 -1.93 6.80 -24.27
CA LEU A 219 -1.50 8.00 -24.99
C LEU A 219 -0.30 8.66 -24.30
N GLN A 220 0.81 8.85 -25.02
CA GLN A 220 2.10 9.30 -24.45
C GLN A 220 2.04 10.68 -23.76
N ASN A 221 1.24 11.63 -24.27
CA ASN A 221 1.22 13.02 -23.77
C ASN A 221 0.12 13.30 -22.73
N THR A 222 -0.40 12.28 -22.05
CA THR A 222 -1.57 12.40 -21.16
C THR A 222 -1.28 12.14 -19.69
N ASP A 223 -0.02 12.23 -19.28
CA ASP A 223 0.32 12.05 -17.87
C ASP A 223 -0.17 13.24 -17.03
N LEU A 224 -0.88 12.92 -15.95
CA LEU A 224 -1.49 13.91 -15.08
C LEU A 224 -0.40 14.72 -14.35
N PRO A 225 -0.61 16.02 -14.12
CA PRO A 225 0.27 16.80 -13.25
C PRO A 225 0.42 16.12 -11.89
N GLY A 226 1.66 15.86 -11.46
CA GLY A 226 1.94 15.13 -10.22
C GLY A 226 1.97 13.61 -10.34
N ALA A 227 1.70 13.02 -11.51
CA ALA A 227 1.85 11.57 -11.73
C ALA A 227 3.31 11.11 -11.54
N ALA A 228 4.28 11.95 -11.90
CA ALA A 228 5.71 11.71 -11.67
C ALA A 228 6.14 11.86 -10.20
N ALA A 229 5.32 12.48 -9.35
CA ALA A 229 5.68 12.79 -7.97
C ALA A 229 5.60 11.57 -7.03
N GLY A 230 5.03 10.45 -7.51
CA GLY A 230 4.93 9.19 -6.78
C GLY A 230 3.94 9.24 -5.61
N LEU A 231 3.97 8.23 -4.74
CA LEU A 231 3.05 8.09 -3.59
C LEU A 231 3.34 9.03 -2.41
N ALA A 232 4.58 9.49 -2.27
CA ALA A 232 5.05 10.33 -1.17
C ALA A 232 5.83 11.55 -1.65
N PRO A 233 5.17 12.50 -2.35
CA PRO A 233 5.81 13.71 -2.84
C PRO A 233 6.21 14.66 -1.70
N ASP A 234 5.49 14.59 -0.58
CA ASP A 234 5.75 15.36 0.66
C ASP A 234 6.94 14.83 1.46
N VAL A 235 7.37 13.60 1.21
CA VAL A 235 8.47 12.99 1.94
C VAL A 235 9.79 13.36 1.23
N PRO A 236 10.74 13.97 1.95
CA PRO A 236 12.02 14.39 1.39
C PRO A 236 12.91 13.17 1.07
N ASN A 237 14.22 13.25 1.32
CA ASN A 237 15.10 12.10 1.17
C ASN A 237 14.68 10.97 2.12
N LEU A 238 14.68 9.72 1.61
CA LEU A 238 14.31 8.50 2.34
C LEU A 238 15.08 8.33 3.66
N HIS A 239 16.40 8.57 3.65
CA HIS A 239 17.24 8.42 4.83
C HIS A 239 16.94 9.50 5.88
N THR A 240 16.71 10.74 5.45
CA THR A 240 16.32 11.84 6.35
C THR A 240 14.99 11.54 7.04
N ALA A 241 14.00 11.02 6.31
CA ALA A 241 12.74 10.59 6.89
C ALA A 241 12.92 9.48 7.94
N ALA A 242 13.77 8.50 7.66
CA ALA A 242 14.05 7.40 8.59
C ALA A 242 14.76 7.85 9.89
N LYS A 243 15.52 8.95 9.87
CA LYS A 243 16.15 9.49 11.09
C LYS A 243 15.13 9.93 12.15
N ALA A 244 13.86 10.16 11.80
CA ALA A 244 12.78 10.40 12.76
C ALA A 244 12.54 9.21 13.71
N LEU A 245 13.02 8.01 13.37
CA LEU A 245 12.96 6.82 14.23
C LEU A 245 13.99 6.82 15.36
N LYS A 246 15.03 7.67 15.29
CA LYS A 246 16.11 7.71 16.28
C LYS A 246 15.62 7.76 17.74
N PRO A 247 14.72 8.68 18.15
CA PRO A 247 14.28 8.75 19.54
C PRO A 247 13.43 7.55 19.99
N THR A 248 12.63 6.96 19.10
CA THR A 248 11.67 5.90 19.46
C THR A 248 12.24 4.50 19.32
N LEU A 249 13.08 4.28 18.31
CA LEU A 249 13.59 2.96 17.92
C LEU A 249 15.09 2.79 18.26
N GLY A 250 15.86 3.87 18.28
CA GLY A 250 17.32 3.83 18.46
C GLY A 250 17.78 3.02 19.68
N PRO A 251 17.30 3.31 20.90
CA PRO A 251 17.70 2.56 22.10
C PRO A 251 17.37 1.06 22.02
N ALA A 252 16.17 0.72 21.54
CA ALA A 252 15.72 -0.67 21.42
C ALA A 252 16.55 -1.45 20.38
N VAL A 253 16.86 -0.84 19.23
CA VAL A 253 17.69 -1.47 18.20
C VAL A 253 19.14 -1.62 18.67
N LEU A 254 19.69 -0.64 19.39
CA LEU A 254 21.04 -0.75 19.98
C LEU A 254 21.13 -1.93 20.95
N GLN A 255 20.11 -2.11 21.80
CA GLN A 255 20.05 -3.25 22.71
C GLN A 255 19.93 -4.58 21.94
N LEU A 256 19.04 -4.67 20.96
CA LEU A 256 18.83 -5.90 20.17
C LEU A 256 20.03 -6.24 19.28
N ALA A 257 20.77 -5.24 18.81
CA ALA A 257 21.96 -5.46 17.99
C ALA A 257 23.10 -6.16 18.75
N SER A 258 23.12 -6.07 20.09
CA SER A 258 24.06 -6.83 20.92
C SER A 258 23.86 -8.35 20.83
N THR A 259 22.63 -8.79 20.57
CA THR A 259 22.26 -10.21 20.44
C THR A 259 22.04 -10.64 18.98
N THR A 260 21.81 -9.69 18.08
CA THR A 260 21.46 -9.96 16.67
C THR A 260 22.29 -9.07 15.74
N ALA A 261 23.39 -9.62 15.23
CA ALA A 261 24.35 -8.90 14.39
C ALA A 261 23.73 -8.30 13.11
N GLU A 262 22.65 -8.88 12.58
CA GLU A 262 21.94 -8.36 11.40
C GLU A 262 21.35 -6.96 11.62
N LEU A 263 21.10 -6.56 12.86
CA LEU A 263 20.56 -5.23 13.20
C LEU A 263 21.62 -4.14 13.31
N GLN A 264 22.91 -4.51 13.31
CA GLN A 264 24.03 -3.59 13.48
C GLN A 264 24.04 -2.42 12.47
N PRO A 265 23.74 -2.61 11.16
CA PRO A 265 23.70 -1.51 10.21
C PRO A 265 22.64 -0.46 10.56
N LEU A 266 21.48 -0.88 11.07
CA LEU A 266 20.43 0.05 11.51
C LEU A 266 20.82 0.74 12.80
N ALA A 267 21.44 0.02 13.75
CA ALA A 267 21.93 0.59 15.00
C ALA A 267 22.91 1.74 14.73
N ILE A 268 23.90 1.52 13.85
CA ILE A 268 24.86 2.56 13.43
C ILE A 268 24.14 3.71 12.71
N PHE A 269 23.18 3.38 11.83
CA PHE A 269 22.40 4.40 11.14
C PHE A 269 21.55 5.25 12.08
N LEU A 270 21.08 4.75 13.22
CA LEU A 270 20.25 5.50 14.16
C LEU A 270 21.03 6.15 15.32
N GLN A 271 22.34 5.91 15.43
CA GLN A 271 23.23 6.69 16.31
C GLN A 271 23.35 8.15 15.88
#